data_AF-A0A0K2UW71-F1
#
_entry.id   AF-A0A0K2UW71-F1
#
_cell.length_a   1.000
_cell.length_b   1.000
_cell.length_c   1.000
_cell.angle_alpha   90.00
_cell.angle_beta   90.00
_cell.angle_gamma   90.00
#
_symmetry.space_group_name_H-M   'P 1'
#
loop_
_entity.id
_entity.type
_entity.pdbx_description
1 polymer ?
#
loop_
_entity_poly.entity_id
_entity_poly.type
_entity_poly.pdbx_seq_one_letter_code
_entity_poly.pdbx_strand_id
1 'polypeptide(L)'
;CELEDYLPILMATPHPQIEDDGTIWNIGTSYSKEDKSFSYTIFYMREIEGSMNCNSRLDSAEIHCQIPCRHRCSPAFYHSFGLSDNYILFIEQPLFYEDPGRSRQYIYENSDYKYQNLKWRPHEGVRFYIVNKLSGRVLPIQYTAIPFFFFHLVNTYESKDGNLIVEVVAYDNAEVSKGLK
;
A
#
# COMPACT_ATOMS: atom_id res chain seq x y z
N CYS A 1 -12.57 -17.96 -2.97
CA CYS A 1 -12.03 -17.41 -1.71
C CYS A 1 -11.35 -16.12 -2.11
N GLU A 2 -11.87 -15.01 -1.62
CA GLU A 2 -11.33 -13.69 -1.92
C GLU A 2 -10.70 -13.14 -0.63
N LEU A 3 -9.66 -12.32 -0.75
CA LEU A 3 -8.99 -11.72 0.42
C LEU A 3 -9.96 -10.93 1.31
N GLU A 4 -11.01 -10.38 0.69
CA GLU A 4 -12.07 -9.60 1.33
C GLU A 4 -12.91 -10.43 2.31
N ASP A 5 -12.96 -11.75 2.14
CA ASP A 5 -13.62 -12.68 3.04
C ASP A 5 -12.87 -12.79 4.40
N TYR A 6 -11.59 -12.41 4.42
CA TYR A 6 -10.67 -12.59 5.55
C TYR A 6 -10.26 -11.27 6.20
N LEU A 7 -10.07 -10.22 5.39
CA LEU A 7 -9.63 -8.91 5.83
C LEU A 7 -10.53 -7.80 5.25
N PRO A 8 -10.79 -6.71 5.99
CA PRO A 8 -11.60 -5.58 5.52
C PRO A 8 -10.80 -4.67 4.56
N ILE A 9 -10.38 -5.23 3.42
CA ILE A 9 -9.52 -4.60 2.43
C ILE A 9 -10.28 -4.56 1.11
N LEU A 10 -10.39 -3.37 0.51
CA LEU A 10 -11.05 -3.16 -0.79
C LEU A 10 -10.16 -3.49 -1.98
N MET A 11 -8.84 -3.40 -1.79
CA MET A 11 -7.83 -3.82 -2.76
C MET A 11 -6.48 -3.92 -2.09
N ALA A 12 -5.66 -4.85 -2.55
CA ALA A 12 -4.25 -4.97 -2.19
C ALA A 12 -3.36 -4.71 -3.41
N THR A 13 -2.10 -4.39 -3.19
CA THR A 13 -1.14 -4.35 -4.30
C THR A 13 -0.90 -5.76 -4.88
N PRO A 14 -0.67 -5.88 -6.21
CA PRO A 14 -0.24 -7.12 -6.84
C PRO A 14 1.24 -7.47 -6.56
N HIS A 15 1.95 -6.69 -5.74
CA HIS A 15 3.37 -6.88 -5.39
C HIS A 15 3.54 -7.18 -3.90
N PRO A 16 3.07 -8.34 -3.42
CA PRO A 16 3.37 -8.79 -2.07
C PRO A 16 4.89 -9.01 -1.91
N GLN A 17 5.39 -8.81 -0.69
CA GLN A 17 6.77 -9.10 -0.31
C GLN A 17 6.80 -10.43 0.43
N ILE A 18 7.69 -11.34 0.04
CA ILE A 18 7.79 -12.70 0.60
C ILE A 18 9.12 -12.81 1.33
N GLU A 19 9.09 -13.23 2.59
CA GLU A 19 10.29 -13.48 3.40
C GLU A 19 10.83 -14.91 3.21
N ASP A 20 12.06 -15.13 3.67
CA ASP A 20 12.72 -16.45 3.61
C ASP A 20 11.95 -17.54 4.36
N ASP A 21 11.20 -17.18 5.41
CA ASP A 21 10.35 -18.11 6.18
C ASP A 21 8.98 -18.37 5.52
N GLY A 22 8.74 -17.81 4.34
CA GLY A 22 7.48 -17.93 3.59
C GLY A 22 6.38 -16.97 4.05
N THR A 23 6.63 -16.10 5.03
CA THR A 23 5.69 -15.03 5.42
C THR A 23 5.48 -14.08 4.25
N ILE A 24 4.21 -13.82 3.93
CA ILE A 24 3.81 -12.91 2.86
C ILE A 24 3.29 -11.62 3.49
N TRP A 25 3.96 -10.51 3.22
CA TRP A 25 3.51 -9.16 3.56
C TRP A 25 2.83 -8.51 2.37
N ASN A 26 1.77 -7.76 2.63
CA ASN A 26 1.13 -6.95 1.61
C ASN A 26 0.47 -5.70 2.23
N ILE A 27 0.13 -4.73 1.39
CA ILE A 27 -0.58 -3.51 1.75
C ILE A 27 -1.83 -3.37 0.90
N GLY A 28 -2.92 -2.95 1.55
CA GLY A 28 -4.19 -2.70 0.89
C GLY A 28 -4.88 -1.45 1.39
N THR A 29 -5.94 -1.04 0.69
CA THR A 29 -6.77 0.10 1.06
C THR A 29 -8.01 -0.41 1.79
N SER A 30 -8.25 0.11 2.98
CA SER A 30 -9.42 -0.17 3.81
C SER A 30 -10.32 1.06 3.92
N TYR A 31 -11.58 0.83 4.27
CA TYR A 31 -12.57 1.90 4.44
C TYR A 31 -13.39 1.70 5.72
N SER A 32 -13.33 2.69 6.62
CA SER A 32 -14.17 2.74 7.82
C SER A 32 -15.50 3.40 7.49
N LYS A 33 -16.61 2.66 7.67
CA LYS A 33 -17.98 3.22 7.53
C LYS A 33 -18.31 4.19 8.67
N GLU A 34 -17.79 3.93 9.86
CA GLU A 34 -17.99 4.75 11.06
C GLU A 34 -17.32 6.11 10.90
N ASP A 35 -16.01 6.10 10.63
CA ASP A 35 -15.23 7.34 10.46
C ASP A 35 -15.49 7.99 9.10
N LYS A 36 -16.03 7.23 8.15
CA LYS A 36 -16.16 7.63 6.75
C LYS A 36 -14.80 8.03 6.16
N SER A 37 -13.75 7.27 6.44
CA SER A 37 -12.39 7.53 5.95
C SER A 37 -11.66 6.28 5.47
N PHE A 38 -10.71 6.47 4.55
CA PHE A 38 -9.78 5.45 4.08
C PHE A 38 -8.52 5.38 4.94
N SER A 39 -7.93 4.19 4.96
CA SER A 39 -6.60 3.90 5.50
C SER A 39 -5.86 2.93 4.58
N TYR A 40 -4.53 2.92 4.70
CA TYR A 40 -3.68 1.87 4.14
C TYR A 40 -3.42 0.83 5.22
N THR A 41 -3.87 -0.39 4.99
CA THR A 41 -3.75 -1.52 5.91
C THR A 41 -2.59 -2.39 5.49
N ILE A 42 -1.60 -2.54 6.36
CA ILE A 42 -0.51 -3.49 6.19
C ILE A 42 -0.92 -4.77 6.91
N PHE A 43 -0.78 -5.89 6.22
CA PHE A 43 -1.16 -7.21 6.71
C PHE A 43 -0.13 -8.25 6.29
N TYR A 44 -0.15 -9.39 6.98
CA TYR A 44 0.67 -10.53 6.61
C TYR A 44 -0.14 -11.82 6.64
N MET A 45 0.39 -12.84 5.97
CA MET A 45 -0.08 -14.22 5.99
C MET A 45 1.13 -15.11 6.20
N ARG A 46 1.00 -16.11 7.07
CA ARG A 46 2.06 -17.07 7.36
C ARG A 46 1.78 -18.39 6.68
N GLU A 47 2.84 -19.17 6.48
CA GLU A 47 2.68 -20.56 6.12
C GLU A 47 2.08 -21.34 7.30
N ILE A 48 1.02 -22.12 7.04
CA ILE A 48 0.47 -23.07 8.01
C ILE A 48 1.00 -24.46 7.65
N GLU A 49 2.10 -24.85 8.31
CA GLU A 49 2.69 -26.18 8.12
C GLU A 49 1.67 -27.30 8.39
N GLY A 50 1.65 -28.32 7.52
CA GLY A 50 0.80 -29.49 7.66
C GLY A 50 -0.68 -29.26 7.33
N SER A 51 -1.07 -28.08 6.85
CA SER A 51 -2.46 -27.83 6.49
C SER A 51 -2.86 -28.56 5.20
N MET A 52 -3.98 -29.28 5.25
CA MET A 52 -4.63 -29.88 4.07
C MET A 52 -5.62 -28.93 3.38
N ASN A 53 -5.85 -27.74 3.97
CA ASN A 53 -6.73 -26.72 3.39
C ASN A 53 -5.97 -25.91 2.34
N CYS A 54 -6.49 -25.84 1.11
CA CYS A 54 -5.93 -25.01 0.05
C CYS A 54 -5.99 -23.50 0.36
N ASN A 55 -6.88 -23.06 1.26
CA ASN A 55 -7.01 -21.67 1.71
C ASN A 55 -6.24 -21.37 3.01
N SER A 56 -5.50 -22.33 3.55
CA SER A 56 -4.83 -22.20 4.85
C SER A 56 -3.99 -20.93 5.01
N ARG A 57 -3.37 -20.47 3.92
CA ARG A 57 -2.61 -19.21 3.94
C ARG A 57 -3.50 -17.99 4.15
N LEU A 58 -4.68 -17.94 3.52
CA LEU A 58 -5.66 -16.88 3.74
C LEU A 58 -6.26 -16.94 5.15
N ASP A 59 -6.46 -18.14 5.70
CA ASP A 59 -6.94 -18.32 7.08
C ASP A 59 -5.95 -17.73 8.12
N SER A 60 -4.67 -17.60 7.78
CA SER A 60 -3.63 -16.96 8.61
C SER A 60 -3.52 -15.44 8.45
N ALA A 61 -4.38 -14.82 7.64
CA ALA A 61 -4.28 -13.41 7.32
C ALA A 61 -4.55 -12.53 8.55
N GLU A 62 -3.60 -11.67 8.90
CA GLU A 62 -3.68 -10.80 10.07
C GLU A 62 -3.33 -9.34 9.72
N ILE A 63 -4.12 -8.40 10.24
CA ILE A 63 -3.78 -6.97 10.16
C ILE A 63 -2.60 -6.69 11.08
N HIS A 64 -1.54 -6.13 10.52
CA HIS A 64 -0.38 -5.70 11.30
C HIS A 64 -0.53 -4.26 11.81
N CYS A 65 -0.86 -3.33 10.92
CA CYS A 65 -1.10 -1.94 11.29
C CYS A 65 -1.90 -1.19 10.21
N GLN A 66 -2.35 0.02 10.54
CA GLN A 66 -3.01 0.91 9.60
C GLN A 66 -2.35 2.29 9.59
N ILE A 67 -2.21 2.85 8.39
CA ILE A 67 -1.72 4.21 8.14
C ILE A 67 -2.91 5.04 7.65
N PRO A 68 -3.28 6.14 8.32
CA PRO A 68 -4.36 7.00 7.84
C PRO A 68 -3.98 7.67 6.52
N CYS A 69 -4.91 7.73 5.57
CA CYS A 69 -4.69 8.48 4.33
C CYS A 69 -4.52 9.98 4.64
N ARG A 70 -3.61 10.67 3.93
CA ARG A 70 -3.49 12.12 4.09
C ARG A 70 -4.78 12.86 3.74
N HIS A 71 -5.53 12.31 2.78
CA HIS A 71 -6.87 12.75 2.40
C HIS A 71 -7.88 11.68 2.79
N ARG A 72 -8.69 11.97 3.81
CA ARG A 72 -9.65 11.02 4.42
C ARG A 72 -10.52 10.30 3.40
N CYS A 73 -10.87 10.95 2.29
CA CYS A 73 -11.82 10.47 1.29
C CYS A 73 -11.17 10.17 -0.06
N SER A 74 -9.86 10.32 -0.20
CA SER A 74 -9.14 10.29 -1.48
C SER A 74 -7.78 9.63 -1.29
N PRO A 75 -7.73 8.29 -1.18
CA PRO A 75 -6.47 7.57 -1.01
C PRO A 75 -5.60 7.76 -2.25
N ALA A 76 -4.29 7.68 -2.04
CA ALA A 76 -3.32 7.69 -3.12
C ALA A 76 -3.34 6.36 -3.88
N PHE A 77 -3.05 6.43 -5.17
CA PHE A 77 -2.58 5.31 -5.95
C PHE A 77 -1.21 4.87 -5.43
N TYR A 78 -1.06 3.57 -5.25
CA TYR A 78 0.23 2.91 -5.02
C TYR A 78 0.21 1.57 -5.74
N HIS A 79 1.39 1.10 -6.13
CA HIS A 79 1.53 -0.16 -6.85
C HIS A 79 2.50 -1.13 -6.20
N SER A 80 3.45 -0.67 -5.40
CA SER A 80 4.32 -1.53 -4.60
C SER A 80 4.70 -0.83 -3.29
N PHE A 81 5.33 -1.56 -2.39
CA PHE A 81 5.84 -1.08 -1.11
C PHE A 81 7.19 -1.74 -0.80
N GLY A 82 7.94 -1.18 0.13
CA GLY A 82 9.26 -1.69 0.52
C GLY A 82 9.21 -2.55 1.77
N LEU A 83 10.02 -3.59 1.83
CA LEU A 83 10.25 -4.42 3.01
C LEU A 83 11.75 -4.54 3.24
N SER A 84 12.18 -4.38 4.48
CA SER A 84 13.52 -4.66 4.98
C SER A 84 13.43 -5.55 6.23
N ASP A 85 14.56 -5.91 6.81
CA ASP A 85 14.62 -6.77 7.99
C ASP A 85 13.74 -6.26 9.13
N ASN A 86 13.83 -4.95 9.46
CA ASN A 86 13.13 -4.35 10.60
C ASN A 86 12.04 -3.35 10.22
N TYR A 87 11.94 -2.94 8.96
CA TYR A 87 11.02 -1.88 8.54
C TYR A 87 10.20 -2.22 7.31
N ILE A 88 8.96 -1.74 7.31
CA ILE A 88 8.07 -1.69 6.15
C ILE A 88 7.99 -0.24 5.70
N LEU A 89 8.18 0.00 4.41
CA LEU A 89 8.13 1.32 3.80
C LEU A 89 6.88 1.44 2.90
N PHE A 90 6.02 2.40 3.23
CA PHE A 90 4.95 2.82 2.33
C PHE A 90 5.23 4.22 1.78
N ILE A 91 5.21 4.35 0.45
CA ILE A 91 5.41 5.61 -0.25
C ILE A 91 4.05 6.11 -0.78
N GLU A 92 3.54 7.19 -0.21
CA GLU A 92 2.31 7.83 -0.66
C GLU A 92 2.67 8.93 -1.67
N GLN A 93 2.56 8.60 -2.96
CA GLN A 93 2.80 9.51 -4.06
C GLN A 93 1.60 10.45 -4.33
N PRO A 94 1.80 11.62 -4.95
CA PRO A 94 0.74 12.62 -5.11
C PRO A 94 -0.21 12.33 -6.30
N LEU A 95 -0.70 11.10 -6.40
CA LEU A 95 -1.70 10.67 -7.38
C LEU A 95 -2.89 10.08 -6.63
N PHE A 96 -4.03 10.75 -6.64
CA PHE A 96 -5.16 10.40 -5.76
C PHE A 96 -6.39 9.94 -6.53
N TYR A 97 -7.16 9.03 -5.93
CA TYR A 97 -8.50 8.70 -6.41
C TYR A 97 -9.46 9.81 -6.02
N GLU A 98 -9.90 10.60 -7.00
CA GLU A 98 -10.85 11.68 -6.81
C GLU A 98 -12.08 11.46 -7.66
N ASP A 99 -13.19 11.10 -7.03
CA ASP A 99 -14.47 11.04 -7.69
C ASP A 99 -15.55 11.70 -6.81
N PRO A 100 -16.03 12.90 -7.19
CA PRO A 100 -17.09 13.60 -6.46
C PRO A 100 -18.50 13.05 -6.77
N GLY A 101 -18.66 12.15 -7.74
CA GLY A 101 -19.96 11.78 -8.31
C GLY A 101 -20.49 10.39 -7.96
N ARG A 102 -19.68 9.46 -7.43
CA ARG A 102 -20.12 8.09 -7.15
C ARG A 102 -19.81 7.61 -5.73
N SER A 103 -20.48 6.52 -5.36
CA SER A 103 -20.25 5.88 -4.06
C SER A 103 -18.84 5.28 -4.02
N ARG A 104 -18.26 5.28 -2.82
CA ARG A 104 -16.91 4.76 -2.58
C ARG A 104 -16.78 3.30 -3.04
N GLN A 105 -17.79 2.48 -2.79
CA GLN A 105 -17.85 1.09 -3.23
C GLN A 105 -17.77 0.96 -4.77
N TYR A 106 -18.50 1.82 -5.50
CA TYR A 106 -18.52 1.78 -6.97
C TYR A 106 -17.13 2.00 -7.59
N ILE A 107 -16.31 2.88 -7.02
CA ILE A 107 -14.97 3.18 -7.54
C ILE A 107 -14.06 1.94 -7.51
N TYR A 108 -14.20 1.09 -6.48
CA TYR A 108 -13.33 -0.07 -6.28
C TYR A 108 -13.83 -1.29 -7.05
N GLU A 109 -15.14 -1.44 -7.23
CA GLU A 109 -15.75 -2.53 -8.01
C GLU A 109 -15.63 -2.36 -9.54
N ASN A 110 -15.31 -1.16 -10.04
CA ASN A 110 -15.25 -0.86 -11.48
C ASN A 110 -13.84 -0.44 -11.91
N SER A 111 -13.03 -1.42 -12.32
CA SER A 111 -11.61 -1.25 -12.70
C SER A 111 -11.36 -0.17 -13.75
N ASP A 112 -12.15 -0.13 -14.83
CA ASP A 112 -11.98 0.86 -15.90
C ASP A 112 -12.25 2.28 -15.43
N TYR A 113 -13.18 2.43 -14.49
CA TYR A 113 -13.54 3.73 -13.92
C TYR A 113 -12.50 4.22 -12.92
N LYS A 114 -11.92 3.31 -12.13
CA LYS A 114 -10.89 3.59 -11.13
C LYS A 114 -9.70 4.38 -11.71
N TYR A 115 -9.18 3.97 -12.87
CA TYR A 115 -8.02 4.63 -13.49
C TYR A 115 -8.34 5.96 -14.19
N GLN A 116 -9.61 6.21 -14.52
CA GLN A 116 -10.04 7.47 -15.14
C GLN A 116 -10.14 8.63 -14.13
N ASN A 117 -10.26 8.32 -12.83
CA ASN A 117 -10.46 9.30 -11.75
C ASN A 117 -9.20 9.56 -10.92
N LEU A 118 -8.03 9.22 -11.46
CA LEU A 118 -6.75 9.56 -10.85
C LEU A 118 -6.39 11.02 -11.14
N LYS A 119 -6.02 11.75 -10.09
CA LYS A 119 -5.63 13.16 -10.15
C LYS A 119 -4.24 13.37 -9.57
N TRP A 120 -3.36 13.91 -10.41
CA TRP A 120 -1.99 14.24 -10.06
C TRP A 120 -1.95 15.60 -9.35
N ARG A 121 -1.37 15.65 -8.15
CA ARG A 121 -1.28 16.85 -7.30
C ARG A 121 0.17 17.16 -6.89
N PRO A 122 1.03 17.59 -7.82
CA PRO A 122 2.47 17.65 -7.59
C PRO A 122 2.89 18.58 -6.44
N HIS A 123 2.09 19.60 -6.13
CA HIS A 123 2.34 20.53 -5.03
C HIS A 123 2.29 19.86 -3.64
N GLU A 124 1.71 18.67 -3.52
CA GLU A 124 1.66 17.92 -2.26
C GLU A 124 2.91 17.07 -1.99
N GLY A 125 3.76 16.86 -3.00
CA GLY A 125 4.96 16.02 -2.91
C GLY A 125 4.70 14.56 -2.51
N VAL A 126 5.79 13.83 -2.30
CA VAL A 126 5.76 12.44 -1.82
C VAL A 126 5.93 12.40 -0.31
N ARG A 127 5.21 11.48 0.36
CA ARG A 127 5.40 11.17 1.79
C ARG A 127 5.82 9.73 1.96
N PHE A 128 6.77 9.51 2.85
CA PHE A 128 7.23 8.18 3.22
C PHE A 128 6.75 7.87 4.63
N TYR A 129 6.11 6.71 4.77
CA TYR A 129 5.68 6.16 6.04
C TYR A 129 6.53 4.92 6.32
N ILE A 130 7.29 4.97 7.41
CA ILE A 130 8.14 3.87 7.84
C ILE A 130 7.47 3.21 9.05
N VAL A 131 7.21 1.92 8.97
CA VAL A 131 6.62 1.13 10.05
C VAL A 131 7.69 0.21 10.62
N ASN A 132 7.86 0.24 11.94
CA ASN A 132 8.67 -0.77 12.62
C ASN A 132 7.93 -2.11 12.56
N LYS A 133 8.51 -3.07 11.81
CA LYS A 133 7.89 -4.35 11.46
C LYS A 133 7.59 -5.24 12.67
N LEU A 134 8.38 -5.13 13.74
CA LEU A 134 8.12 -5.90 14.97
C LEU A 134 6.90 -5.35 15.73
N SER A 135 6.82 -4.03 15.90
CA SER A 135 5.83 -3.40 16.78
C SER A 135 4.57 -2.89 16.06
N GLY A 136 4.57 -2.84 14.73
CA GLY A 136 3.51 -2.22 13.93
C GLY A 136 3.41 -0.70 14.10
N ARG A 137 4.35 -0.07 14.79
CA ARG A 137 4.33 1.38 15.02
C ARG A 137 4.89 2.12 13.82
N VAL A 138 4.10 3.05 13.29
CA VAL A 138 4.59 4.05 12.33
C VAL A 138 5.59 4.96 13.06
N LEU A 139 6.77 5.14 12.49
CA LEU A 139 7.75 6.08 13.03
C LEU A 139 7.18 7.50 13.00
N PRO A 140 7.44 8.33 14.03
CA PRO A 140 6.85 9.66 14.15
C PRO A 140 7.44 10.67 13.15
N ILE A 141 8.57 10.34 12.52
CA ILE A 141 9.24 11.20 11.55
C ILE A 141 8.55 11.08 10.20
N GLN A 142 8.03 12.20 9.68
CA GLN A 142 7.48 12.28 8.34
C GLN A 142 8.59 12.71 7.37
N TYR A 143 9.09 11.77 6.57
CA TYR A 143 9.97 12.10 5.45
C TYR A 143 9.14 12.54 4.24
N THR A 144 9.65 13.51 3.49
CA THR A 144 9.02 14.03 2.28
C THR A 144 10.04 14.20 1.16
N ALA A 145 9.55 14.20 -0.08
CA ALA A 145 10.36 14.51 -1.25
C ALA A 145 9.56 15.34 -2.26
N ILE A 146 10.29 15.89 -3.25
CA ILE A 146 9.70 16.46 -4.46
C ILE A 146 8.76 15.45 -5.13
N PRO A 147 7.73 15.90 -5.87
CA PRO A 147 6.80 14.99 -6.53
C PRO A 147 7.52 14.09 -7.53
N PHE A 148 7.26 12.79 -7.43
CA PHE A 148 7.58 11.81 -8.45
C PHE A 148 6.50 10.72 -8.45
N PHE A 149 6.35 10.04 -9.58
CA PHE A 149 5.47 8.91 -9.75
C PHE A 149 6.30 7.62 -9.81
N PHE A 150 5.80 6.51 -9.26
CA PHE A 150 6.44 5.21 -9.42
C PHE A 150 5.40 4.09 -9.49
N PHE A 151 5.80 2.98 -10.09
CA PHE A 151 5.08 1.70 -9.97
C PHE A 151 5.82 0.75 -9.05
N HIS A 152 7.13 0.60 -9.28
CA HIS A 152 7.94 -0.45 -8.67
C HIS A 152 9.07 0.15 -7.83
N LEU A 153 9.18 -0.32 -6.59
CA LEU A 153 10.44 -0.30 -5.86
C LEU A 153 11.32 -1.44 -6.39
N VAL A 154 12.63 -1.18 -6.44
CA VAL A 154 13.64 -2.19 -6.79
C VAL A 154 14.04 -2.95 -5.55
N ASN A 155 14.42 -2.23 -4.49
CA ASN A 155 14.82 -2.82 -3.22
C ASN A 155 14.62 -1.83 -2.05
N THR A 156 14.55 -2.34 -0.84
CA THR A 156 14.54 -1.57 0.41
C THR A 156 15.36 -2.31 1.46
N TYR A 157 16.45 -1.71 1.94
CA TYR A 157 17.35 -2.38 2.88
C TYR A 157 17.96 -1.42 3.89
N GLU A 158 18.44 -1.95 5.01
CA GLU A 158 19.10 -1.18 6.05
C GLU A 158 20.61 -1.13 5.80
N SER A 159 21.17 0.07 5.69
CA SER A 159 22.61 0.28 5.59
C SER A 159 23.30 0.12 6.95
N LYS A 160 24.61 -0.13 6.93
CA LYS A 160 25.44 -0.26 8.15
C LYS A 160 25.41 0.99 9.04
N ASP A 161 25.17 2.16 8.45
CA ASP A 161 25.11 3.45 9.15
C ASP A 161 23.71 3.76 9.71
N GLY A 162 22.77 2.81 9.65
CA GLY A 162 21.43 2.94 10.20
C GLY A 162 20.43 3.69 9.30
N ASN A 163 20.77 3.94 8.04
CA ASN A 163 19.83 4.52 7.06
C ASN A 163 19.04 3.42 6.36
N LEU A 164 17.75 3.66 6.13
CA LEU A 164 16.92 2.86 5.23
C LEU A 164 17.17 3.32 3.79
N ILE A 165 17.76 2.46 2.97
CA ILE A 165 18.04 2.71 1.56
C ILE A 165 16.85 2.23 0.74
N VAL A 166 16.40 3.08 -0.18
CA VAL A 166 15.21 2.85 -1.00
C VAL A 166 15.56 3.08 -2.45
N GLU A 167 15.42 2.04 -3.25
CA GLU A 167 15.67 2.10 -4.69
C GLU A 167 14.33 2.08 -5.42
N VAL A 168 14.08 3.08 -6.26
CA VAL A 168 12.78 3.29 -6.90
C VAL A 168 12.91 3.58 -8.38
N VAL A 169 12.06 2.98 -9.20
CA VAL A 169 11.90 3.34 -10.61
C VAL A 169 10.96 4.55 -10.68
N ALA A 170 11.55 5.74 -10.58
CA ALA A 170 10.82 7.00 -10.54
C ALA A 170 10.62 7.62 -11.92
N TYR A 171 9.49 8.31 -12.07
CA TYR A 171 9.11 9.12 -13.22
C TYR A 171 8.77 10.53 -12.74
N ASP A 172 8.98 11.53 -13.59
CA ASP A 172 8.72 12.94 -13.25
C ASP A 172 7.25 13.20 -12.85
N ASN A 173 6.31 12.44 -13.40
CA ASN A 173 4.89 12.57 -13.14
C ASN A 173 4.10 11.33 -13.58
N ALA A 174 2.80 11.34 -13.28
CA ALA A 174 1.88 10.26 -13.60
C ALA A 174 1.49 10.14 -15.10
N GLU A 175 2.05 10.94 -16.01
CA GLU A 175 1.71 10.85 -17.45
C GLU A 175 2.06 9.47 -18.03
N VAL A 176 3.10 8.81 -17.49
CA VAL A 176 3.47 7.44 -17.87
C VAL A 176 2.34 6.42 -17.67
N SER A 177 1.40 6.68 -16.75
CA SER A 177 0.27 5.78 -16.49
C SER A 177 -0.84 5.90 -17.53
N LYS A 178 -0.80 6.88 -18.44
CA LYS A 178 -1.84 7.07 -19.47
C LYS A 178 -1.80 6.01 -20.56
N GLY A 179 -0.65 5.37 -20.78
CA GLY A 179 -0.48 4.27 -21.75
C GLY A 179 -0.93 2.89 -21.25
N LEU A 180 -1.39 2.78 -20.00
CA LEU A 180 -1.90 1.54 -19.40
C LEU A 180 -3.43 1.37 -19.58
N LYS A 181 -4.06 2.21 -20.41
CA LYS A 181 -5.48 2.17 -20.74
C LYS A 181 -5.75 1.31 -21.96
#